data_AF-A0A6M3GVF8-F1
#
_entry.id   AF-A0A6M3GVF8-F1
#
_cell.length_a   1.000
_cell.length_b   1.000
_cell.length_c   1.000
_cell.angle_alpha   90.00
_cell.angle_beta   90.00
_cell.angle_gamma   90.00
#
_symmetry.space_group_name_H-M   'P 1'
#
loop_
_entity.id
_entity.type
_entity.pdbx_description
1 polymer ?
#
loop_
_entity_poly.entity_id
_entity_poly.type
_entity_poly.pdbx_seq_one_letter_code
_entity_poly.pdbx_strand_id
1 'polypeptide(L)'
;MKEAMRIAVITNPRESVFRVYYNQATPDRLHHLSLVNWWSGRLYKSPVLPPAEKVYQDFKGRVFEVPVLHAPPWHFVKYNNDSTVNVTGGRDDKLLALLAKNLNFRYKYYDPPDRSQGS
;
A
#
# COMPACT_ATOMS: atom_id res chain seq x y z
N MET A 1 -8.07 -6.32 -5.75
CA MET A 1 -6.76 -6.05 -5.11
C MET A 1 -5.89 -7.30 -5.27
N LYS A 2 -4.77 -7.25 -6.00
CA LYS A 2 -3.81 -8.37 -6.03
C LYS A 2 -3.03 -8.32 -4.73
N GLU A 3 -3.26 -9.27 -3.82
CA GLU A 3 -2.47 -9.37 -2.59
C GLU A 3 -0.98 -9.43 -2.94
N ALA A 4 -0.14 -8.84 -2.09
CA ALA A 4 1.31 -8.98 -2.22
C ALA A 4 1.67 -10.46 -2.03
N MET A 5 2.05 -11.13 -3.12
CA MET A 5 2.48 -12.53 -3.13
C MET A 5 3.58 -12.71 -2.09
N ARG A 6 3.37 -13.57 -1.10
CA ARG A 6 4.39 -13.92 -0.09
C ARG A 6 5.32 -14.95 -0.70
N ILE A 7 6.61 -14.63 -0.77
CA ILE A 7 7.65 -15.47 -1.35
C ILE A 7 8.68 -15.77 -0.26
N ALA A 8 8.91 -17.06 -0.01
CA ALA A 8 9.97 -17.54 0.86
C ALA A 8 10.96 -18.35 0.01
N VAL A 9 12.26 -18.07 0.14
CA VAL A 9 13.32 -18.80 -0.55
C VAL A 9 14.27 -19.37 0.48
N ILE A 10 14.49 -20.68 0.43
CA ILE A 10 15.46 -21.36 1.29
C ILE A 10 16.69 -21.66 0.43
N THR A 11 17.87 -21.23 0.89
CA THR A 11 19.14 -21.56 0.23
C THR A 11 20.07 -22.28 1.18
N ASN A 12 20.92 -23.14 0.62
CA ASN A 12 21.92 -23.92 1.34
C ASN A 12 23.31 -23.63 0.76
N PRO A 13 23.95 -22.49 1.09
CA PRO A 13 25.21 -22.10 0.47
C PRO A 13 26.42 -22.96 0.89
N ARG A 14 26.35 -23.68 2.02
CA ARG A 14 27.40 -24.54 2.55
C ARG A 14 26.79 -25.66 3.36
N GLU A 15 27.48 -26.79 3.49
CA GLU A 15 27.04 -27.87 4.35
C GLU A 15 26.70 -27.35 5.75
N SER A 16 25.52 -27.75 6.24
CA SER A 16 24.98 -27.30 7.52
C SER A 16 24.78 -25.77 7.64
N VAL A 17 24.49 -25.06 6.55
CA VAL A 17 24.10 -23.64 6.59
C VAL A 17 22.83 -23.44 5.79
N PHE A 18 21.72 -23.11 6.45
CA PHE A 18 20.44 -22.82 5.79
C PHE A 18 20.08 -21.35 5.94
N ARG A 19 19.67 -20.70 4.86
CA ARG A 19 19.23 -19.30 4.84
C ARG A 19 17.80 -19.22 4.33
N VAL A 20 16.96 -18.45 5.01
CA VAL A 20 15.57 -18.19 4.63
C VAL A 20 15.42 -16.72 4.29
N TYR A 21 15.14 -16.45 3.03
CA TYR A 21 14.77 -15.13 2.55
C TYR A 21 13.25 -15.05 2.47
N TYR A 22 12.71 -13.89 2.83
CA TYR A 22 11.28 -13.63 2.83
C TYR A 22 11.03 -12.21 2.35
N ASN A 23 9.99 -12.00 1.56
CA ASN A 23 9.66 -10.66 1.10
C ASN A 23 8.83 -9.92 2.16
N GLN A 24 9.35 -8.81 2.64
CA GLN A 24 8.71 -8.02 3.68
C GLN A 24 7.97 -6.83 3.07
N ALA A 25 6.88 -6.42 3.73
CA ALA A 25 6.21 -5.17 3.39
C ALA A 25 7.15 -4.01 3.74
N THR A 26 7.59 -3.24 2.75
CA THR A 26 8.39 -2.03 2.99
C THR A 26 7.65 -0.78 2.47
N PRO A 27 8.00 0.41 2.99
CA PRO A 27 7.48 1.68 2.50
C PRO A 27 7.74 1.92 1.00
N ASP A 28 8.97 1.62 0.57
CA ASP A 28 9.57 2.12 -0.68
C ASP A 28 9.90 1.03 -1.71
N ARG A 29 9.96 -0.25 -1.31
CA ARG A 29 10.35 -1.36 -2.20
C ARG A 29 9.25 -2.38 -2.37
N LEU A 30 8.86 -2.59 -3.63
CA LEU A 30 8.06 -3.73 -4.01
C LEU A 30 8.99 -4.93 -4.31
N HIS A 31 8.54 -6.13 -3.93
CA HIS A 31 9.18 -7.40 -4.32
C HIS A 31 10.62 -7.63 -3.81
N HIS A 32 11.05 -6.96 -2.75
CA HIS A 32 12.38 -7.16 -2.17
C HIS A 32 12.40 -8.34 -1.18
N LEU A 33 13.31 -9.29 -1.40
CA LEU A 33 13.58 -10.40 -0.47
C LEU A 33 14.62 -9.98 0.56
N SER A 34 14.33 -10.20 1.84
CA SER A 34 15.23 -9.93 2.96
C SER A 34 15.52 -11.23 3.72
N LEU A 35 16.76 -11.39 4.22
CA LEU A 35 17.13 -12.55 5.02
C LEU A 35 16.44 -12.45 6.39
N VAL A 36 15.47 -13.32 6.66
CA VAL A 36 14.70 -13.29 7.91
C VAL A 36 15.17 -14.35 8.91
N ASN A 37 15.78 -15.43 8.43
CA ASN A 37 16.22 -16.52 9.29
C ASN A 37 17.47 -17.18 8.70
N TRP A 38 18.41 -17.57 9.54
CA TRP A 38 19.50 -18.43 9.10
C TRP A 38 19.96 -19.36 10.22
N TRP A 39 20.43 -20.54 9.82
CA TRP A 39 20.94 -21.59 10.68
C TRP A 39 22.37 -21.93 10.28
N SER A 40 23.27 -21.98 11.25
CA SER A 40 24.67 -22.40 11.12
C SER A 40 25.15 -22.94 12.46
N GLY A 41 24.57 -24.05 12.91
CA GLY A 41 24.77 -24.59 14.27
C GLY A 41 24.06 -23.81 15.37
N ARG A 42 23.63 -22.56 15.13
CA ARG A 42 22.72 -21.77 15.97
C ARG A 42 21.64 -21.12 15.11
N LEU A 43 20.45 -20.95 15.66
CA LEU A 43 19.31 -20.33 14.99
C LEU A 43 19.31 -18.82 15.21
N TYR A 44 19.40 -18.06 14.12
CA TYR A 44 19.23 -16.61 14.15
C TYR A 44 17.85 -16.23 13.62
N LYS A 45 17.08 -15.49 14.41
CA LYS A 45 15.73 -15.03 14.05
C LYS A 45 15.71 -13.52 13.87
N SER A 46 15.19 -13.07 12.73
CA SER A 46 14.78 -11.69 12.48
C SER A 46 13.24 -11.65 12.38
N PRO A 47 12.56 -10.59 12.83
CA PRO A 47 11.11 -10.49 12.72
C PRO A 47 10.66 -10.59 11.26
N VAL A 48 9.69 -11.48 10.99
CA VAL A 48 9.15 -11.72 9.63
C VAL A 48 8.31 -10.54 9.15
N LEU A 49 7.70 -9.82 10.08
CA LEU A 49 6.97 -8.58 9.81
C LEU A 49 7.75 -7.39 10.36
N PRO A 50 8.02 -6.36 9.55
CA PRO A 50 8.55 -5.10 10.06
C PRO A 50 7.51 -4.42 10.98
N PRO A 51 7.95 -3.59 11.94
CA PRO A 51 7.05 -2.83 12.81
C PRO A 51 6.10 -1.95 11.99
N ALA A 52 4.84 -1.86 12.42
CA ALA A 52 3.83 -1.06 11.73
C ALA A 52 4.26 0.40 11.55
N GLU A 53 4.88 1.00 12.58
CA GLU A 53 5.44 2.35 12.54
C GLU A 53 6.39 2.54 11.36
N LYS A 54 7.25 1.54 11.10
CA LYS A 54 8.22 1.58 9.99
C LYS A 54 7.56 1.35 8.64
N VAL A 55 6.49 0.56 8.56
CA VAL A 55 5.78 0.26 7.30
C VAL A 55 4.92 1.44 6.86
N TYR A 56 4.31 2.15 7.81
CA TYR A 56 3.36 3.22 7.56
C TYR A 56 3.96 4.63 7.73
N GLN A 57 5.27 4.74 7.97
CA GLN A 57 5.98 6.03 8.06
C GLN A 57 5.94 6.83 6.75
N ASP A 58 5.86 6.14 5.61
CA ASP A 58 5.92 6.74 4.28
C ASP A 58 5.22 5.79 3.28
N PHE A 59 4.49 6.35 2.33
CA PHE A 59 3.79 5.61 1.27
C PHE A 59 4.26 6.03 -0.13
N LYS A 60 5.48 6.56 -0.23
CA LYS A 60 6.13 6.92 -1.48
C LYS A 60 5.96 5.85 -2.55
N GLY A 61 5.42 6.27 -3.70
CA GLY A 61 5.21 5.40 -4.85
C GLY A 61 3.92 4.57 -4.83
N ARG A 62 3.17 4.55 -3.73
CA ARG A 62 1.84 3.92 -3.69
C ARG A 62 0.79 4.79 -4.36
N VAL A 63 -0.17 4.14 -5.01
CA VAL A 63 -1.35 4.78 -5.60
C VAL A 63 -2.59 4.16 -4.96
N PHE A 64 -3.36 4.97 -4.23
CA PHE A 64 -4.64 4.53 -3.65
C PHE A 64 -5.80 4.81 -4.61
N GLU A 65 -6.66 3.83 -4.80
CA GLU A 65 -7.91 3.99 -5.54
C GLU A 65 -9.00 4.42 -4.56
N VAL A 66 -9.55 5.62 -4.75
CA VAL A 66 -10.52 6.21 -3.82
C VAL A 66 -11.88 6.29 -4.51
N PRO A 67 -12.92 5.64 -3.96
CA PRO A 67 -14.26 5.76 -4.53
C PRO A 67 -14.77 7.19 -4.36
N VAL A 68 -15.37 7.73 -5.43
CA VAL A 68 -16.04 9.04 -5.36
C VAL A 68 -17.34 8.88 -4.58
N LEU A 69 -17.47 9.66 -3.50
CA LEU A 69 -18.74 9.87 -2.82
C LEU A 69 -19.54 10.97 -3.53
N HIS A 70 -20.73 10.65 -4.04
CA HIS A 70 -21.63 11.60 -4.68
C HIS A 70 -22.47 12.38 -3.65
N ALA A 71 -21.81 12.90 -2.62
CA ALA A 71 -22.45 13.60 -1.51
C ALA A 71 -21.67 14.89 -1.18
N PRO A 72 -22.17 16.06 -1.61
CA PRO A 72 -21.67 17.33 -1.12
C PRO A 72 -21.90 17.46 0.39
N PRO A 73 -21.03 18.16 1.14
CA PRO A 73 -19.78 18.82 0.70
C PRO A 73 -18.53 17.94 0.80
N TRP A 74 -18.65 16.60 0.83
CA TRP A 74 -17.49 15.70 1.00
C TRP A 74 -16.67 15.67 -0.28
N HIS A 75 -17.32 15.47 -1.43
CA HIS A 75 -16.76 15.73 -2.75
C HIS A 75 -17.68 16.64 -3.57
N PHE A 76 -17.06 17.56 -4.31
CA PHE A 76 -17.70 18.27 -5.40
C PHE A 76 -17.32 17.58 -6.70
N VAL A 77 -18.33 17.12 -7.42
CA VAL A 77 -18.14 16.21 -8.55
C VAL A 77 -18.63 16.89 -9.83
N LYS A 78 -17.79 16.87 -10.86
CA LYS A 78 -18.15 17.26 -12.23
C LYS A 78 -18.19 16.02 -13.11
N TYR A 79 -19.33 15.80 -13.76
CA TYR A 79 -19.49 14.75 -14.75
C TYR A 79 -19.04 15.27 -16.11
N ASN A 80 -18.19 14.50 -16.80
CA ASN A 80 -17.81 14.76 -18.18
C ASN A 80 -18.69 13.94 -19.14
N ASN A 81 -18.74 14.35 -20.41
CA ASN A 81 -19.53 13.68 -21.45
C ASN A 81 -19.09 12.22 -21.69
N ASP A 82 -17.84 11.88 -21.35
CA ASP A 82 -17.26 10.55 -21.55
C ASP A 82 -17.53 9.59 -20.39
N SER A 83 -18.59 9.82 -19.61
CA SER A 83 -18.93 9.05 -18.39
C SER A 83 -17.86 9.08 -17.29
N THR A 84 -16.85 9.94 -17.41
CA THR A 84 -15.81 10.11 -16.40
C THR A 84 -16.23 11.11 -15.34
N VAL A 85 -15.78 10.86 -14.12
CA VAL A 85 -16.09 11.65 -12.93
C VAL A 85 -14.84 12.39 -12.49
N ASN A 86 -14.92 13.72 -12.37
CA ASN A 86 -13.82 14.53 -11.86
C ASN A 86 -14.21 15.18 -10.54
N VAL A 87 -13.39 14.94 -9.50
CA VAL A 87 -13.55 15.61 -8.21
C VAL A 87 -12.88 16.98 -8.29
N THR A 88 -13.65 18.04 -8.14
CA THR A 88 -13.18 19.43 -8.22
C THR A 88 -12.90 20.04 -6.85
N GLY A 89 -13.26 19.34 -5.77
CA GLY A 89 -12.96 19.73 -4.40
C GLY A 89 -13.83 18.99 -3.39
N GLY A 90 -13.99 19.59 -2.21
CA GLY A 90 -14.74 19.04 -1.09
C GLY A 90 -13.89 18.96 0.17
N ARG A 91 -14.52 18.65 1.30
CA ARG A 91 -13.81 18.51 2.59
C ARG A 91 -12.84 17.33 2.53
N ASP A 92 -13.31 16.19 2.05
CA ASP A 92 -12.56 14.94 2.08
C ASP A 92 -11.46 14.94 1.01
N ASP A 93 -11.70 15.58 -0.14
CA ASP A 93 -10.66 15.83 -1.14
C ASP A 93 -9.49 16.67 -0.58
N LYS A 94 -9.79 17.76 0.13
CA LYS A 94 -8.76 18.60 0.77
C LYS A 94 -7.99 17.83 1.84
N LEU A 95 -8.69 17.06 2.67
CA LEU A 95 -8.06 16.23 3.70
C LEU A 95 -7.16 15.16 3.08
N LEU A 96 -7.64 14.49 2.03
CA LEU A 96 -6.89 13.48 1.32
C LEU A 96 -5.66 14.06 0.63
N ALA A 97 -5.75 15.26 0.05
CA ALA A 97 -4.62 15.98 -0.53
C ALA A 97 -3.54 16.30 0.53
N LEU A 98 -3.95 16.72 1.74
CA LEU A 98 -3.02 16.96 2.85
C LEU A 98 -2.34 15.67 3.33
N LEU A 99 -3.11 14.58 3.46
CA LEU A 99 -2.56 13.27 3.81
C LEU A 99 -1.58 12.77 2.75
N ALA A 100 -1.95 12.86 1.46
CA ALA A 100 -1.11 12.47 0.34
C ALA A 100 0.23 13.22 0.33
N LYS A 101 0.19 14.53 0.63
CA LYS A 101 1.39 15.36 0.75
C LYS A 101 2.27 14.95 1.93
N ASN A 102 1.68 14.70 3.10
CA ASN A 102 2.45 14.37 4.32
C ASN A 102 3.01 12.95 4.30
N LEU A 103 2.31 12.01 3.64
CA LEU A 103 2.61 10.59 3.60
C LEU A 103 3.19 10.12 2.24
N ASN A 104 3.47 11.06 1.33
CA ASN A 104 4.01 10.88 -0.03
C ASN A 104 3.31 9.84 -0.93
N PHE A 105 2.03 9.54 -0.71
CA PHE A 105 1.29 8.69 -1.64
C PHE A 105 0.65 9.50 -2.76
N ARG A 106 0.28 8.80 -3.83
CA ARG A 106 -0.63 9.31 -4.86
C ARG A 106 -1.98 8.64 -4.72
N TYR A 107 -3.02 9.26 -5.25
CA TYR A 107 -4.34 8.67 -5.28
C TYR A 107 -5.03 8.99 -6.60
N LYS A 108 -6.02 8.16 -6.97
CA LYS A 108 -6.89 8.37 -8.11
C LYS A 108 -8.33 8.08 -7.70
N TYR A 109 -9.23 8.95 -8.14
CA TYR A 109 -10.65 8.74 -7.93
C TYR A 109 -11.20 7.76 -8.96
N TYR A 110 -12.17 6.94 -8.55
CA TYR A 110 -12.97 6.11 -9.46
C TYR A 110 -14.44 6.20 -9.08
N ASP A 111 -15.33 6.08 -10.06
CA ASP A 111 -16.78 6.03 -9.83
C ASP A 111 -17.19 4.60 -9.48
N PRO A 112 -17.63 4.30 -8.25
CA PRO A 112 -18.10 2.96 -7.90
C PRO A 112 -19.43 2.66 -8.62
N PRO A 113 -19.68 1.39 -9.03
CA PRO A 113 -20.93 0.99 -9.67
C PRO A 113 -22.13 1.18 -8.74
N ASP A 114 -21.96 0.88 -7.45
CA ASP A 114 -22.92 1.19 -6.41
C ASP A 114 -22.69 2.61 -5.91
N ARG A 115 -23.47 3.56 -6.43
CA ARG A 115 -23.41 4.96 -6.01
C ARG A 115 -23.98 5.08 -4.59
N SER A 116 -23.12 4.96 -3.59
CA SER A 116 -23.45 5.32 -2.22
C SER A 116 -23.72 6.83 -2.16
N GLN A 117 -24.98 7.21 -2.30
CA GLN A 117 -25.50 8.51 -1.91
C GLN A 117 -25.47 8.48 -0.38
N GLY A 118 -24.67 9.35 0.26
CA GLY A 118 -24.61 9.40 1.71
C GLY A 118 -26.02 9.48 2.31
N SER A 119 -26.28 8.66 3.33
CA SER A 119 -27.54 8.70 4.09
C SER A 119 -27.70 10.00 4.86
#